data_AF-A0A0D7WA85-F1
#
_entry.id   AF-A0A0D7WA85-F1
#
_cell.length_a   1.000
_cell.length_b   1.000
_cell.length_c   1.000
_cell.angle_alpha   90.00
_cell.angle_beta   90.00
_cell.angle_gamma   90.00
#
_symmetry.space_group_name_H-M   'P 1'
#
loop_
_entity.id
_entity.type
_entity.pdbx_description
1 polymer ?
#
loop_
_entity_poly.entity_id
_entity_poly.type
_entity_poly.pdbx_seq_one_letter_code
_entity_poly.pdbx_strand_id
1 'polypeptide(L)'
;MKNYLKPLGVVLLALLSNCATDEVDSGLVEVAPNSTSLSMNLNSIIQAEDYNSQSGIKIAGSGYRVGYINNGDWIRFDDFDYSGASSVSVQASSGNSGGTIEFRAGSPTGGDLLGTVSVSNTGGWANMQTFTGSLNDDSTNSDLYVVFTGGSGYLLDIDSFTLSGDSSTSSTNLALEGTAEQSSTGYGGVASRAIDGNTSGVWNQNSVTHSATNEYQSWWQVRLANDTNIEEIVIWNRTNCCMDRLSNFDVFVYNVAGNQVYKTTITETPNPSVTINTGGVFGNRVRVKLKDSQPLSLAEVQVFGESTGGPVDPVDPVDPIDNPTGANPWDFFENCNQWKITWVDGSEQKQLCSQGEVTGQYEVSDNQDALIFSVYLDGGELGTTSDQTGYSRSELREREEDGSSDVYWTTDGDHALYIQQAITHLPINKSHLVAGQIHGNKSDGIDDSMVVRLENDHLFLSFNGGKLREEVTIKRGYTLGTKFEIIFRIIDGKHYCYYSEDGNLRTAYNNGNASNYLLSDGGSTVLLDIDYDDVYFKVGNYTQSNESTEENYFGRSDNYGEVYVYAFNVNHKGQDI
;
A
#
# COMPACT_ATOMS: atom_id res chain seq x y z
N MET A 1 8.31 1.73 71.24
CA MET A 1 7.49 0.49 71.37
C MET A 1 8.19 -0.64 70.62
N LYS A 2 7.77 -1.89 70.86
CA LYS A 2 8.31 -3.18 70.34
C LYS A 2 8.64 -3.11 68.83
N ASN A 3 9.80 -3.63 68.36
CA ASN A 3 10.04 -5.04 67.96
C ASN A 3 8.93 -5.57 67.02
N TYR A 4 9.15 -6.14 65.83
CA TYR A 4 10.32 -6.82 65.24
C TYR A 4 10.21 -6.75 63.67
N LEU A 5 10.99 -7.37 62.76
CA LEU A 5 12.05 -8.41 62.72
C LEU A 5 12.91 -8.22 61.42
N LYS A 6 13.93 -9.06 61.19
CA LYS A 6 14.52 -9.47 59.88
C LYS A 6 14.60 -11.01 59.89
N PRO A 7 14.78 -11.70 58.76
CA PRO A 7 16.13 -12.27 58.49
C PRO A 7 16.46 -12.40 56.98
N LEU A 8 17.57 -13.04 56.54
CA LEU A 8 19.02 -12.86 56.80
C LEU A 8 19.81 -13.83 55.90
N GLY A 9 21.01 -13.45 55.42
CA GLY A 9 21.93 -14.30 54.61
C GLY A 9 22.51 -13.49 53.43
N VAL A 10 23.81 -13.15 53.30
CA VAL A 10 25.10 -13.75 53.71
C VAL A 10 25.32 -15.09 52.99
N VAL A 11 26.31 -15.22 52.08
CA VAL A 11 27.74 -15.49 52.40
C VAL A 11 28.74 -14.77 51.46
N LEU A 12 29.95 -14.59 51.99
CA LEU A 12 31.14 -13.90 51.47
C LEU A 12 32.19 -14.91 50.94
N LEU A 13 32.93 -14.60 49.87
CA LEU A 13 34.37 -14.93 49.79
C LEU A 13 35.13 -14.06 48.77
N ALA A 14 36.38 -13.74 49.08
CA ALA A 14 37.29 -12.95 48.25
C ALA A 14 38.60 -13.71 48.00
N LEU A 15 39.29 -13.42 46.88
CA LEU A 15 40.66 -13.86 46.65
C LEU A 15 41.53 -12.76 45.99
N LEU A 16 42.66 -12.54 46.66
CA LEU A 16 43.92 -11.82 46.38
C LEU A 16 44.29 -11.66 44.87
N SER A 17 44.90 -10.59 44.33
CA SER A 17 45.91 -9.58 44.75
C SER A 17 47.27 -9.78 44.04
N ASN A 18 47.94 -8.66 43.68
CA ASN A 18 49.28 -8.49 43.04
C ASN A 18 49.40 -8.69 41.51
N CYS A 19 50.24 -7.95 40.76
CA CYS A 19 50.94 -6.66 40.99
C CYS A 19 51.67 -6.17 39.71
N ALA A 20 51.54 -4.87 39.35
CA ALA A 20 52.44 -4.03 38.50
C ALA A 20 52.70 -4.48 37.03
N THR A 21 53.07 -3.59 36.08
CA THR A 21 53.61 -2.22 36.17
C THR A 21 52.90 -1.21 35.24
N ASP A 22 53.07 0.07 35.55
CA ASP A 22 52.60 1.25 34.79
C ASP A 22 53.09 1.31 33.34
N GLU A 23 52.33 2.01 32.48
CA GLU A 23 52.79 3.18 31.69
C GLU A 23 51.58 4.11 31.43
N VAL A 24 51.86 5.36 31.08
CA VAL A 24 50.90 6.48 31.15
C VAL A 24 50.18 6.68 29.81
N ASP A 25 48.86 6.48 29.77
CA ASP A 25 48.05 6.89 28.62
C ASP A 25 47.83 8.42 28.60
N SER A 26 48.59 9.09 27.74
CA SER A 26 48.36 10.49 27.39
C SER A 26 47.25 10.56 26.35
N GLY A 27 46.03 10.79 26.82
CA GLY A 27 44.79 10.65 26.03
C GLY A 27 44.86 11.13 24.58
N LEU A 28 44.82 10.16 23.67
CA LEU A 28 44.18 10.30 22.37
C LEU A 28 42.75 9.80 22.54
N VAL A 29 41.78 10.63 22.17
CA VAL A 29 40.38 10.18 22.08
C VAL A 29 40.27 9.30 20.84
N GLU A 30 40.39 7.99 21.02
CA GLU A 30 39.83 7.06 20.05
C GLU A 30 38.31 7.27 20.05
N VAL A 31 37.83 7.92 19.00
CA VAL A 31 36.42 7.86 18.65
C VAL A 31 36.15 6.41 18.29
N ALA A 32 35.43 5.70 19.17
CA ALA A 32 34.98 4.35 18.88
C ALA A 32 34.28 4.33 17.51
N PRO A 33 34.57 3.35 16.63
CA PRO A 33 33.84 3.25 15.37
C PRO A 33 32.35 3.14 15.71
N ASN A 34 31.53 3.97 15.06
CA ASN A 34 30.08 3.89 15.22
C ASN A 34 29.64 2.46 14.93
N SER A 35 29.05 1.80 15.92
CA SER A 35 28.29 0.57 15.71
C SER A 35 26.96 0.91 15.03
N THR A 36 27.04 1.39 13.79
CA THR A 36 25.91 1.35 12.87
C THR A 36 25.71 -0.11 12.52
N SER A 37 24.69 -0.73 13.10
CA SER A 37 24.12 -1.97 12.57
C SER A 37 23.72 -1.73 11.13
N LEU A 38 24.54 -2.22 10.20
CA LEU A 38 24.20 -2.22 8.78
C LEU A 38 23.10 -3.26 8.61
N SER A 39 21.85 -2.79 8.61
CA SER A 39 20.78 -3.48 7.90
C SER A 39 21.22 -3.52 6.44
N MET A 40 21.79 -4.66 6.03
CA MET A 40 22.25 -4.90 4.67
C MET A 40 21.10 -5.50 3.88
N ASN A 41 20.63 -4.78 2.87
CA ASN A 41 19.67 -5.33 1.92
C ASN A 41 20.36 -6.41 1.08
N LEU A 42 19.65 -7.52 0.81
CA LEU A 42 20.04 -8.47 -0.24
C LEU A 42 20.32 -7.73 -1.56
N ASN A 43 21.17 -8.30 -2.40
CA ASN A 43 21.68 -7.71 -3.64
C ASN A 43 22.65 -6.51 -3.46
N SER A 44 23.01 -6.13 -2.23
CA SER A 44 24.11 -5.17 -1.97
C SER A 44 25.47 -5.75 -2.34
N ILE A 45 26.41 -4.91 -2.81
CA ILE A 45 27.81 -5.30 -3.01
C ILE A 45 28.58 -5.11 -1.71
N ILE A 46 29.08 -6.21 -1.14
CA ILE A 46 29.95 -6.23 0.04
C ILE A 46 31.39 -6.33 -0.44
N GLN A 47 32.24 -5.35 -0.11
CA GLN A 47 33.67 -5.45 -0.42
C GLN A 47 34.31 -6.50 0.48
N ALA A 48 35.19 -7.33 -0.08
CA ALA A 48 35.82 -8.38 0.70
C ALA A 48 36.76 -7.82 1.77
N GLU A 49 37.39 -6.66 1.53
CA GLU A 49 38.27 -5.97 2.48
C GLU A 49 37.55 -5.27 3.65
N ASP A 50 36.23 -5.11 3.60
CA ASP A 50 35.42 -4.50 4.68
C ASP A 50 35.17 -5.48 5.86
N TYR A 51 35.99 -6.52 5.98
CA TYR A 51 35.88 -7.52 7.05
C TYR A 51 36.14 -6.92 8.44
N ASN A 52 35.43 -7.44 9.44
CA ASN A 52 35.65 -7.12 10.85
C ASN A 52 36.85 -7.88 11.45
N SER A 53 37.14 -9.10 10.95
CA SER A 53 38.27 -9.92 11.40
C SER A 53 38.78 -10.84 10.28
N GLN A 54 40.02 -11.35 10.39
CA GLN A 54 40.62 -12.24 9.39
C GLN A 54 41.70 -13.16 9.95
N SER A 55 42.03 -14.20 9.18
CA SER A 55 43.23 -15.04 9.37
C SER A 55 43.95 -15.29 8.04
N GLY A 56 45.26 -15.00 8.03
CA GLY A 56 46.22 -15.41 6.99
C GLY A 56 46.30 -14.53 5.73
N ILE A 57 45.25 -13.77 5.44
CA ILE A 57 45.14 -12.98 4.20
C ILE A 57 45.97 -11.68 4.24
N LYS A 58 46.05 -10.99 3.09
CA LYS A 58 46.52 -9.59 3.00
C LYS A 58 45.71 -8.81 1.98
N ILE A 59 45.71 -7.49 2.11
CA ILE A 59 45.15 -6.62 1.07
C ILE A 59 46.05 -6.63 -0.19
N ALA A 60 45.43 -6.82 -1.34
CA ALA A 60 46.05 -6.87 -2.67
C ALA A 60 45.48 -5.75 -3.57
N GLY A 61 45.72 -5.80 -4.89
CA GLY A 61 45.02 -4.93 -5.84
C GLY A 61 45.23 -3.41 -5.71
N SER A 62 46.23 -2.95 -4.95
CA SER A 62 46.43 -1.53 -4.54
C SER A 62 45.49 -1.02 -3.43
N GLY A 63 44.78 -1.89 -2.73
CA GLY A 63 43.94 -1.53 -1.58
C GLY A 63 42.52 -2.12 -1.60
N TYR A 64 42.10 -2.70 -2.72
CA TYR A 64 40.68 -2.96 -3.05
C TYR A 64 40.30 -4.45 -3.13
N ARG A 65 41.11 -5.33 -2.52
CA ARG A 65 41.01 -6.79 -2.66
C ARG A 65 41.57 -7.50 -1.45
N VAL A 66 40.95 -8.61 -1.07
CA VAL A 66 41.58 -9.62 -0.21
C VAL A 66 42.32 -10.62 -1.09
N GLY A 67 43.60 -10.82 -0.81
CA GLY A 67 44.50 -11.68 -1.58
C GLY A 67 45.58 -12.33 -0.73
N TYR A 68 46.57 -12.94 -1.39
CA TYR A 68 47.56 -13.81 -0.76
C TYR A 68 46.94 -15.01 0.00
N ILE A 69 45.70 -15.36 -0.36
CA ILE A 69 44.86 -16.37 0.30
C ILE A 69 45.44 -17.79 0.11
N ASN A 70 45.59 -18.54 1.20
CA ASN A 70 45.95 -19.97 1.22
C ASN A 70 44.79 -20.81 1.78
N ASN A 71 44.89 -22.13 1.66
CA ASN A 71 43.93 -23.06 2.25
C ASN A 71 43.87 -22.94 3.79
N GLY A 72 42.70 -22.60 4.32
CA GLY A 72 42.40 -22.43 5.74
C GLY A 72 42.37 -20.97 6.21
N ASP A 73 42.69 -20.03 5.33
CA ASP A 73 42.53 -18.60 5.57
C ASP A 73 41.04 -18.21 5.54
N TRP A 74 40.67 -17.11 6.20
CA TRP A 74 39.28 -16.64 6.25
C TRP A 74 39.17 -15.14 6.55
N ILE A 75 38.02 -14.57 6.23
CA ILE A 75 37.56 -13.25 6.68
C ILE A 75 36.19 -13.38 7.37
N ARG A 76 35.86 -12.49 8.31
CA ARG A 76 34.62 -12.50 9.09
C ARG A 76 33.93 -11.13 9.04
N PHE A 77 32.62 -11.17 8.93
CA PHE A 77 31.72 -10.03 9.11
C PHE A 77 30.85 -10.26 10.36
N ASP A 78 30.70 -9.23 11.18
CA ASP A 78 29.99 -9.27 12.47
C ASP A 78 28.55 -8.79 12.27
N ASP A 79 27.59 -9.39 13.00
CA ASP A 79 26.16 -9.04 12.94
C ASP A 79 25.57 -8.96 11.50
N PHE A 80 26.03 -9.87 10.65
CA PHE A 80 25.68 -9.98 9.25
C PHE A 80 24.32 -10.68 9.06
N ASP A 81 23.38 -9.99 8.43
CA ASP A 81 22.08 -10.57 8.03
C ASP A 81 22.19 -11.25 6.64
N TYR A 82 21.98 -12.56 6.61
CA TYR A 82 21.91 -13.37 5.39
C TYR A 82 20.54 -14.05 5.22
N SER A 83 19.53 -13.61 5.97
CA SER A 83 18.16 -14.15 5.90
C SER A 83 17.60 -14.06 4.47
N GLY A 84 17.00 -15.14 3.98
CA GLY A 84 16.45 -15.23 2.62
C GLY A 84 17.48 -15.45 1.51
N ALA A 85 18.79 -15.51 1.79
CA ALA A 85 19.80 -15.72 0.75
C ALA A 85 19.86 -17.18 0.26
N SER A 86 19.52 -17.42 -1.01
CA SER A 86 19.63 -18.75 -1.68
C SER A 86 20.86 -18.87 -2.58
N SER A 87 21.54 -17.76 -2.85
CA SER A 87 22.66 -17.70 -3.79
C SER A 87 23.65 -16.58 -3.43
N VAL A 88 24.85 -16.72 -3.98
CA VAL A 88 25.92 -15.74 -3.83
C VAL A 88 26.67 -15.58 -5.14
N SER A 89 26.98 -14.34 -5.46
CA SER A 89 27.84 -13.92 -6.57
C SER A 89 29.13 -13.34 -6.01
N VAL A 90 30.28 -13.76 -6.53
CA VAL A 90 31.61 -13.37 -6.05
C VAL A 90 32.45 -12.85 -7.21
N GLN A 91 33.03 -11.67 -7.05
CA GLN A 91 34.05 -11.14 -7.96
C GLN A 91 35.43 -11.61 -7.49
N ALA A 92 36.02 -12.56 -8.22
CA ALA A 92 37.31 -13.17 -7.84
C ALA A 92 38.22 -13.42 -9.06
N SER A 93 39.51 -13.61 -8.80
CA SER A 93 40.52 -13.94 -9.80
C SER A 93 41.49 -15.00 -9.30
N SER A 94 42.10 -15.75 -10.21
CA SER A 94 43.23 -16.63 -9.86
C SER A 94 44.22 -16.73 -11.01
N GLY A 95 45.50 -16.52 -10.69
CA GLY A 95 46.61 -16.87 -11.58
C GLY A 95 46.99 -18.36 -11.50
N ASN A 96 46.49 -19.09 -10.51
CA ASN A 96 46.74 -20.52 -10.25
C ASN A 96 45.48 -21.35 -10.55
N SER A 97 45.39 -22.59 -10.08
CA SER A 97 44.23 -23.46 -10.33
C SER A 97 42.89 -22.94 -9.76
N GLY A 98 42.92 -21.93 -8.89
CA GLY A 98 41.76 -21.47 -8.12
C GLY A 98 41.60 -22.20 -6.79
N GLY A 99 40.39 -22.15 -6.24
CA GLY A 99 40.02 -22.71 -4.93
C GLY A 99 38.52 -22.63 -4.68
N THR A 100 38.08 -23.07 -3.51
CA THR A 100 36.69 -22.99 -3.07
C THR A 100 36.56 -21.90 -1.99
N ILE A 101 35.49 -21.13 -2.09
CA ILE A 101 35.05 -20.19 -1.06
C ILE A 101 33.86 -20.82 -0.35
N GLU A 102 33.92 -20.95 0.97
CA GLU A 102 32.86 -21.47 1.82
C GLU A 102 32.25 -20.33 2.64
N PHE A 103 30.93 -20.15 2.54
CA PHE A 103 30.19 -19.19 3.37
C PHE A 103 29.64 -19.95 4.59
N ARG A 104 30.03 -19.54 5.79
CA ARG A 104 29.75 -20.25 7.05
C ARG A 104 29.24 -19.31 8.14
N ALA A 105 28.23 -19.74 8.89
CA ALA A 105 27.73 -19.00 10.04
C ALA A 105 28.43 -19.43 11.35
N GLY A 106 28.84 -18.47 12.17
CA GLY A 106 29.34 -18.64 13.54
C GLY A 106 30.76 -19.17 13.74
N SER A 107 31.34 -19.95 12.82
CA SER A 107 32.72 -20.44 12.96
C SER A 107 33.36 -20.93 11.64
N PRO A 108 34.66 -20.64 11.39
CA PRO A 108 35.33 -21.01 10.15
C PRO A 108 35.71 -22.51 10.09
N THR A 109 35.70 -23.23 11.21
CA THR A 109 36.11 -24.66 11.29
C THR A 109 35.05 -25.60 11.86
N GLY A 110 33.89 -25.06 12.27
CA GLY A 110 32.79 -25.86 12.81
C GLY A 110 31.44 -25.14 12.82
N GLY A 111 31.31 -24.04 12.06
CA GLY A 111 30.05 -23.33 11.86
C GLY A 111 29.22 -23.94 10.72
N ASP A 112 27.94 -23.59 10.69
CA ASP A 112 26.99 -24.09 9.69
C ASP A 112 27.44 -23.65 8.29
N LEU A 113 27.48 -24.60 7.35
CA LEU A 113 27.87 -24.30 5.97
C LEU A 113 26.64 -23.81 5.20
N LEU A 114 26.57 -22.50 4.97
CA LEU A 114 25.51 -21.88 4.19
C LEU A 114 25.64 -22.29 2.71
N GLY A 115 26.85 -22.22 2.16
CA GLY A 115 27.11 -22.71 0.80
C GLY A 115 28.53 -22.49 0.31
N THR A 116 28.78 -22.78 -0.98
CA THR A 116 30.13 -22.77 -1.55
C THR A 116 30.19 -22.24 -2.98
N VAL A 117 31.29 -21.56 -3.32
CA VAL A 117 31.60 -21.04 -4.66
C VAL A 117 32.93 -21.61 -5.13
N SER A 118 32.96 -22.21 -6.32
CA SER A 118 34.20 -22.73 -6.92
C SER A 118 34.81 -21.68 -7.86
N VAL A 119 35.95 -21.11 -7.47
CA VAL A 119 36.74 -20.18 -8.28
C VAL A 119 37.77 -20.96 -9.08
N SER A 120 37.83 -20.74 -10.39
CA SER A 120 38.79 -21.40 -11.29
C SER A 120 39.87 -20.42 -11.78
N ASN A 121 40.85 -20.92 -12.55
CA ASN A 121 41.89 -20.07 -13.16
C ASN A 121 41.26 -19.02 -14.09
N THR A 122 41.48 -17.74 -13.81
CA THR A 122 40.95 -16.63 -14.64
C THR A 122 41.97 -16.12 -15.66
N GLY A 123 43.15 -16.74 -15.79
CA GLY A 123 44.24 -16.27 -16.64
C GLY A 123 45.16 -15.23 -16.01
N GLY A 124 44.91 -14.82 -14.75
CA GLY A 124 45.83 -13.97 -13.98
C GLY A 124 45.16 -13.16 -12.86
N TRP A 125 45.95 -12.78 -11.84
CA TRP A 125 45.53 -12.03 -10.63
C TRP A 125 44.90 -10.65 -10.88
N ALA A 126 45.05 -10.10 -12.09
CA ALA A 126 44.39 -8.86 -12.50
C ALA A 126 43.05 -9.10 -13.22
N ASN A 127 42.80 -10.32 -13.72
CA ASN A 127 41.61 -10.64 -14.49
C ASN A 127 40.50 -11.16 -13.55
N MET A 128 39.70 -10.24 -13.05
CA MET A 128 38.53 -10.55 -12.23
C MET A 128 37.40 -11.13 -13.07
N GLN A 129 36.73 -12.15 -12.54
CA GLN A 129 35.56 -12.80 -13.12
C GLN A 129 34.53 -13.05 -12.02
N THR A 130 33.27 -13.19 -12.44
CA THR A 130 32.16 -13.50 -11.53
C THR A 130 32.00 -15.01 -11.40
N PHE A 131 31.93 -15.50 -10.17
CA PHE A 131 31.65 -16.89 -9.83
C PHE A 131 30.41 -16.94 -8.94
N THR A 132 29.55 -17.94 -9.14
CA THR A 132 28.30 -18.08 -8.39
C THR A 132 28.22 -19.40 -7.63
N GLY A 133 27.41 -19.41 -6.58
CA GLY A 133 27.08 -20.61 -5.80
C GLY A 133 25.72 -20.47 -5.13
N SER A 134 25.15 -21.58 -4.70
CA SER A 134 23.92 -21.60 -3.89
C SER A 134 24.27 -21.48 -2.40
N LEU A 135 23.35 -20.90 -1.64
CA LEU A 135 23.33 -20.79 -0.19
C LEU A 135 22.04 -21.43 0.36
N ASN A 136 22.07 -21.82 1.63
CA ASN A 136 20.91 -22.06 2.47
C ASN A 136 21.07 -21.20 3.73
N ASP A 137 20.00 -20.56 4.20
CA ASP A 137 19.99 -19.60 5.30
C ASP A 137 19.55 -20.21 6.65
N ASP A 138 19.50 -21.54 6.76
CA ASP A 138 19.03 -22.34 7.91
C ASP A 138 19.72 -22.06 9.29
N SER A 139 20.69 -21.14 9.36
CA SER A 139 21.45 -20.85 10.59
C SER A 139 21.00 -19.56 11.28
N THR A 140 21.01 -19.56 12.61
CA THR A 140 20.59 -18.44 13.48
C THR A 140 21.75 -17.60 14.01
N ASN A 141 22.94 -17.72 13.44
CA ASN A 141 24.17 -17.09 13.95
C ASN A 141 24.66 -15.96 13.03
N SER A 142 24.59 -14.71 13.51
CA SER A 142 24.89 -13.51 12.73
C SER A 142 26.37 -13.27 12.39
N ASP A 143 27.33 -14.07 12.87
CA ASP A 143 28.74 -13.95 12.43
C ASP A 143 28.95 -14.69 11.09
N LEU A 144 29.10 -13.99 9.97
CA LEU A 144 29.41 -14.58 8.66
C LEU A 144 30.92 -14.74 8.46
N TYR A 145 31.38 -15.98 8.25
CA TYR A 145 32.75 -16.32 7.85
C TYR A 145 32.80 -16.68 6.36
N VAL A 146 33.71 -16.04 5.63
CA VAL A 146 34.09 -16.43 4.26
C VAL A 146 35.44 -17.14 4.35
N VAL A 147 35.43 -18.47 4.17
CA VAL A 147 36.57 -19.37 4.39
C VAL A 147 37.10 -19.87 3.06
N PHE A 148 38.42 -19.88 2.90
CA PHE A 148 39.08 -20.23 1.65
C PHE A 148 39.72 -21.62 1.73
N THR A 149 39.28 -22.56 0.90
CA THR A 149 39.77 -23.95 0.89
C THR A 149 40.32 -24.34 -0.49
N GLY A 150 41.32 -25.24 -0.53
CA GLY A 150 41.98 -25.57 -1.79
C GLY A 150 43.32 -26.29 -1.67
N GLY A 151 44.13 -26.19 -2.72
CA GLY A 151 45.46 -26.80 -2.79
C GLY A 151 46.54 -26.03 -2.01
N SER A 152 47.81 -26.40 -2.26
CA SER A 152 48.96 -25.69 -1.71
C SER A 152 49.32 -24.42 -2.49
N GLY A 153 49.61 -23.34 -1.78
CA GLY A 153 49.98 -22.04 -2.34
C GLY A 153 48.77 -21.11 -2.50
N TYR A 154 49.01 -19.94 -3.10
CA TYR A 154 47.97 -18.91 -3.24
C TYR A 154 46.82 -19.38 -4.13
N LEU A 155 45.59 -19.28 -3.63
CA LEU A 155 44.38 -19.82 -4.25
C LEU A 155 43.73 -18.82 -5.21
N LEU A 156 43.36 -17.65 -4.71
CA LEU A 156 42.59 -16.61 -5.41
C LEU A 156 42.81 -15.23 -4.75
N ASP A 157 42.42 -14.17 -5.46
CA ASP A 157 42.12 -12.86 -4.88
C ASP A 157 40.60 -12.61 -5.04
N ILE A 158 39.94 -12.02 -4.05
CA ILE A 158 38.52 -11.64 -4.05
C ILE A 158 38.38 -10.12 -3.86
N ASP A 159 37.54 -9.50 -4.68
CA ASP A 159 37.22 -8.06 -4.69
C ASP A 159 35.96 -7.83 -3.84
N SER A 160 34.86 -8.51 -4.20
CA SER A 160 33.55 -8.35 -3.55
C SER A 160 32.68 -9.59 -3.65
N PHE A 161 31.62 -9.64 -2.85
CA PHE A 161 30.52 -10.59 -3.00
C PHE A 161 29.16 -9.93 -2.79
N THR A 162 28.11 -10.59 -3.27
CA THR A 162 26.71 -10.17 -3.16
C THR A 162 25.88 -11.41 -2.86
N LEU A 163 25.08 -11.35 -1.78
CA LEU A 163 24.09 -12.37 -1.48
C LEU A 163 22.78 -12.03 -2.18
N SER A 164 22.10 -13.03 -2.73
CA SER A 164 20.84 -12.87 -3.45
C SER A 164 19.87 -13.99 -3.06
N GLY A 165 18.63 -13.65 -2.76
CA GLY A 165 17.57 -14.61 -2.47
C GLY A 165 16.82 -15.07 -3.71
N ASP A 166 16.55 -16.37 -3.81
CA ASP A 166 15.38 -16.88 -4.51
C ASP A 166 14.17 -16.59 -3.63
N SER A 167 13.79 -15.31 -3.57
CA SER A 167 12.43 -14.93 -3.27
C SER A 167 11.54 -15.68 -4.26
N SER A 168 10.92 -16.77 -3.80
CA SER A 168 9.92 -17.53 -4.56
C SER A 168 8.59 -16.80 -4.68
N THR A 169 8.54 -15.56 -4.18
CA THR A 169 7.73 -14.46 -4.72
C THR A 169 8.41 -13.91 -5.97
N SER A 170 7.84 -14.21 -7.15
CA SER A 170 8.24 -13.55 -8.40
C SER A 170 8.23 -12.03 -8.19
N SER A 171 9.36 -11.34 -8.42
CA SER A 171 9.34 -9.88 -8.48
C SER A 171 8.46 -9.48 -9.66
N THR A 172 7.27 -9.02 -9.34
CA THR A 172 6.23 -8.75 -10.34
C THR A 172 6.55 -7.42 -10.99
N ASN A 173 6.31 -7.30 -12.31
CA ASN A 173 6.32 -5.99 -12.96
C ASN A 173 5.06 -5.22 -12.53
N LEU A 174 5.14 -4.53 -11.38
CA LEU A 174 4.06 -3.77 -10.75
C LEU A 174 3.50 -2.70 -11.69
N ALA A 175 4.26 -2.29 -12.70
CA ALA A 175 3.83 -1.32 -13.69
C ALA A 175 2.68 -1.83 -14.58
N LEU A 176 2.56 -3.15 -14.83
CA LEU A 176 1.50 -3.74 -15.67
C LEU A 176 0.08 -3.50 -15.14
N GLU A 177 -0.04 -3.40 -13.82
CA GLU A 177 -1.30 -3.13 -13.10
C GLU A 177 -1.42 -1.65 -12.72
N GLY A 178 -0.38 -0.85 -13.00
CA GLY A 178 -0.33 0.56 -12.69
C GLY A 178 -1.10 1.45 -13.67
N THR A 179 -1.31 2.71 -13.28
CA THR A 179 -1.91 3.72 -14.15
C THR A 179 -0.83 4.63 -14.72
N ALA A 180 -0.67 4.63 -16.06
CA ALA A 180 0.30 5.47 -16.76
C ALA A 180 -0.30 6.80 -17.25
N GLU A 181 0.39 7.91 -16.99
CA GLU A 181 0.08 9.25 -17.49
C GLU A 181 1.33 9.94 -18.09
N GLN A 182 1.12 10.90 -18.97
CA GLN A 182 2.21 11.65 -19.60
C GLN A 182 1.82 13.11 -19.85
N SER A 183 2.81 14.00 -19.88
CA SER A 183 2.63 15.47 -19.96
C SER A 183 1.80 15.93 -21.15
N SER A 184 1.92 15.23 -22.28
CA SER A 184 1.15 15.46 -23.50
C SER A 184 1.17 14.21 -24.38
N THR A 185 0.22 14.06 -25.31
CA THR A 185 0.18 12.92 -26.24
C THR A 185 0.34 13.38 -27.69
N GLY A 186 1.32 12.83 -28.40
CA GLY A 186 1.58 13.03 -29.82
C GLY A 186 1.37 11.75 -30.63
N TYR A 187 0.97 11.88 -31.90
CA TYR A 187 0.89 10.79 -32.89
C TYR A 187 0.14 9.50 -32.47
N GLY A 188 -0.73 9.56 -31.45
CA GLY A 188 -1.42 8.39 -30.89
C GLY A 188 -0.59 7.49 -29.96
N GLY A 189 0.62 7.91 -29.58
CA GLY A 189 1.46 7.21 -28.60
C GLY A 189 1.00 7.47 -27.17
N VAL A 190 -0.14 6.92 -26.77
CA VAL A 190 -0.72 7.07 -25.41
C VAL A 190 0.17 6.46 -24.32
N ALA A 191 0.09 6.99 -23.10
CA ALA A 191 0.97 6.64 -21.99
C ALA A 191 0.97 5.14 -21.61
N SER A 192 -0.20 4.49 -21.66
CA SER A 192 -0.37 3.08 -21.27
C SER A 192 0.42 2.08 -22.11
N ARG A 193 0.93 2.48 -23.27
CA ARG A 193 1.78 1.63 -24.11
C ARG A 193 3.11 1.26 -23.45
N ALA A 194 3.63 2.08 -22.54
CA ALA A 194 4.85 1.77 -21.81
C ALA A 194 4.60 0.93 -20.53
N ILE A 195 3.42 0.34 -20.37
CA ILE A 195 3.10 -0.65 -19.34
C ILE A 195 2.23 -1.79 -19.91
N ASP A 196 2.28 -2.00 -21.23
CA ASP A 196 1.46 -3.03 -21.88
C ASP A 196 2.16 -4.41 -21.93
N GLY A 197 3.37 -4.51 -21.36
CA GLY A 197 4.18 -5.72 -21.31
C GLY A 197 4.95 -6.00 -22.60
N ASN A 198 4.86 -5.13 -23.61
CA ASN A 198 5.54 -5.31 -24.90
C ASN A 198 6.73 -4.35 -25.05
N THR A 199 7.92 -4.85 -24.70
CA THR A 199 9.21 -4.13 -24.74
C THR A 199 9.70 -3.70 -26.14
N SER A 200 8.87 -3.81 -27.19
CA SER A 200 9.24 -3.52 -28.57
C SER A 200 9.35 -2.03 -28.88
N GLY A 201 10.58 -1.52 -28.93
CA GLY A 201 10.90 -0.18 -29.42
C GLY A 201 10.54 0.12 -30.90
N VAL A 202 9.76 -0.73 -31.58
CA VAL A 202 9.35 -0.54 -32.98
C VAL A 202 8.00 0.17 -33.04
N TRP A 203 8.01 1.46 -33.39
CA TRP A 203 6.80 2.31 -33.48
C TRP A 203 5.57 1.67 -34.14
N ASN A 204 5.76 0.95 -35.25
CA ASN A 204 4.66 0.33 -36.01
C ASN A 204 4.08 -0.94 -35.33
N GLN A 205 4.62 -1.37 -34.18
CA GLN A 205 4.10 -2.45 -33.35
C GLN A 205 3.23 -1.96 -32.18
N ASN A 206 2.97 -0.64 -32.10
CA ASN A 206 2.03 0.00 -31.17
C ASN A 206 2.35 -0.02 -29.66
N SER A 207 3.51 -0.49 -29.18
CA SER A 207 3.89 -0.34 -27.74
C SER A 207 4.75 0.90 -27.43
N VAL A 208 5.03 1.77 -28.42
CA VAL A 208 5.81 2.99 -28.16
C VAL A 208 4.90 4.19 -27.85
N THR A 209 5.13 4.83 -26.71
CA THR A 209 4.54 6.13 -26.29
C THR A 209 5.15 7.30 -27.07
N HIS A 210 4.50 8.46 -27.08
CA HIS A 210 5.07 9.67 -27.69
C HIS A 210 4.44 10.94 -27.11
N SER A 211 5.24 11.86 -26.56
CA SER A 211 4.77 13.18 -26.16
C SER A 211 4.55 14.14 -27.35
N ALA A 212 3.98 15.32 -27.12
CA ALA A 212 3.91 16.35 -28.15
C ALA A 212 5.30 16.86 -28.54
N THR A 213 5.44 17.41 -29.75
CA THR A 213 6.71 17.95 -30.23
C THR A 213 6.99 19.35 -29.68
N ASN A 214 8.25 19.62 -29.33
CA ASN A 214 8.73 20.90 -28.77
C ASN A 214 8.17 21.27 -27.38
N GLU A 215 7.65 20.30 -26.61
CA GLU A 215 7.34 20.50 -25.20
C GLU A 215 8.63 20.49 -24.37
N TYR A 216 8.86 21.50 -23.52
CA TYR A 216 10.03 21.53 -22.63
C TYR A 216 9.82 20.61 -21.42
N GLN A 217 10.77 19.70 -21.22
CA GLN A 217 10.77 18.69 -20.18
C GLN A 217 9.52 17.80 -20.14
N SER A 218 9.13 17.25 -21.31
CA SER A 218 8.11 16.19 -21.37
C SER A 218 8.42 15.10 -20.35
N TRP A 219 7.36 14.60 -19.71
CA TRP A 219 7.45 13.56 -18.70
C TRP A 219 6.40 12.47 -18.95
N TRP A 220 6.73 11.27 -18.50
CA TRP A 220 5.86 10.11 -18.44
C TRP A 220 5.98 9.52 -17.03
N GLN A 221 4.92 8.90 -16.54
CA GLN A 221 4.85 8.37 -15.19
C GLN A 221 3.91 7.18 -15.11
N VAL A 222 4.24 6.20 -14.27
CA VAL A 222 3.30 5.18 -13.77
C VAL A 222 3.06 5.39 -12.28
N ARG A 223 1.82 5.14 -11.86
CA ARG A 223 1.42 5.01 -10.46
C ARG A 223 1.08 3.55 -10.20
N LEU A 224 1.75 2.95 -9.22
CA LEU A 224 1.42 1.66 -8.64
C LEU A 224 0.21 1.82 -7.69
N ALA A 225 -0.27 0.70 -7.15
CA ALA A 225 -1.32 0.69 -6.13
C ALA A 225 -0.85 1.45 -4.87
N ASN A 226 0.05 0.82 -4.12
CA ASN A 226 0.53 1.32 -2.82
C ASN A 226 1.98 1.78 -2.87
N ASP A 227 2.45 2.42 -1.80
CA ASP A 227 3.89 2.47 -1.56
C ASP A 227 4.38 1.03 -1.42
N THR A 228 5.29 0.63 -2.30
CA THR A 228 5.86 -0.72 -2.35
C THR A 228 7.37 -0.61 -2.36
N ASN A 229 8.06 -1.68 -1.93
CA ASN A 229 9.50 -1.80 -2.07
C ASN A 229 9.86 -1.89 -3.57
N ILE A 230 10.10 -0.75 -4.22
CA ILE A 230 10.59 -0.72 -5.61
C ILE A 230 12.09 -0.95 -5.55
N GLU A 231 12.56 -2.06 -6.12
CA GLU A 231 13.98 -2.48 -6.11
C GLU A 231 14.69 -2.19 -7.43
N GLU A 232 13.97 -2.35 -8.55
CA GLU A 232 14.49 -2.18 -9.89
C GLU A 232 13.48 -1.50 -10.82
N ILE A 233 13.97 -0.60 -11.67
CA ILE A 233 13.20 0.04 -12.73
C ILE A 233 13.92 -0.20 -14.05
N VAL A 234 13.25 -0.76 -15.06
CA VAL A 234 13.81 -1.01 -16.40
C VAL A 234 13.09 -0.16 -17.43
N ILE A 235 13.81 0.78 -18.04
CA ILE A 235 13.25 1.71 -19.04
C ILE A 235 13.69 1.26 -20.44
N TRP A 236 12.73 0.91 -21.29
CA TRP A 236 12.93 0.52 -22.68
C TRP A 236 12.68 1.69 -23.62
N ASN A 237 13.62 1.90 -24.55
CA ASN A 237 13.61 2.99 -25.52
C ASN A 237 12.94 2.57 -26.84
N ARG A 238 12.54 3.57 -27.63
CA ARG A 238 12.27 3.40 -29.05
C ARG A 238 13.57 3.04 -29.79
N THR A 239 13.54 1.99 -30.62
CA THR A 239 14.71 1.43 -31.31
C THR A 239 14.65 1.56 -32.84
N ASN A 240 13.46 1.71 -33.45
CA ASN A 240 13.34 1.69 -34.92
C ASN A 240 13.62 3.03 -35.63
N CYS A 241 13.62 4.14 -34.88
CA CYS A 241 14.22 5.42 -35.24
C CYS A 241 14.37 6.24 -33.96
N CYS A 242 15.14 7.33 -34.04
CA CYS A 242 14.95 8.45 -33.13
C CYS A 242 15.25 8.12 -31.64
N MET A 243 16.06 7.07 -31.42
CA MET A 243 16.48 6.57 -30.10
C MET A 243 17.20 7.64 -29.27
N ASP A 244 17.92 8.54 -29.96
CA ASP A 244 18.69 9.67 -29.44
C ASP A 244 17.86 10.68 -28.61
N ARG A 245 16.53 10.67 -28.77
CA ARG A 245 15.60 11.50 -28.01
C ARG A 245 15.48 11.12 -26.53
N LEU A 246 15.70 9.84 -26.19
CA LEU A 246 15.73 9.39 -24.81
C LEU A 246 17.18 9.44 -24.30
N SER A 247 17.64 10.63 -23.94
CA SER A 247 18.94 10.86 -23.32
C SER A 247 18.85 12.02 -22.33
N ASN A 248 19.81 12.13 -21.42
CA ASN A 248 19.89 13.20 -20.40
C ASN A 248 18.56 13.47 -19.66
N PHE A 249 17.99 12.43 -19.05
CA PHE A 249 16.71 12.47 -18.36
C PHE A 249 16.84 12.16 -16.86
N ASP A 250 15.90 12.65 -16.07
CA ASP A 250 15.75 12.27 -14.66
C ASP A 250 14.74 11.14 -14.52
N VAL A 251 15.01 10.22 -13.59
CA VAL A 251 14.06 9.22 -13.10
C VAL A 251 13.84 9.49 -11.63
N PHE A 252 12.58 9.63 -11.24
CA PHE A 252 12.15 9.92 -9.87
C PHE A 252 11.28 8.77 -9.35
N VAL A 253 11.39 8.47 -8.06
CA VAL A 253 10.32 7.77 -7.33
C VAL A 253 9.73 8.73 -6.31
N TYR A 254 8.41 8.76 -6.25
CA TYR A 254 7.64 9.45 -5.21
C TYR A 254 6.83 8.44 -4.41
N ASN A 255 6.56 8.76 -3.15
CA ASN A 255 5.68 7.98 -2.29
C ASN A 255 4.23 8.51 -2.34
N VAL A 256 3.26 7.83 -1.70
CA VAL A 256 1.82 8.21 -1.71
C VAL A 256 1.63 9.65 -1.22
N ALA A 257 2.37 10.07 -0.18
CA ALA A 257 2.36 11.42 0.38
C ALA A 257 2.95 12.50 -0.56
N GLY A 258 3.41 12.14 -1.75
CA GLY A 258 3.94 13.07 -2.76
C GLY A 258 5.42 13.43 -2.57
N ASN A 259 6.09 12.88 -1.55
CA ASN A 259 7.50 13.13 -1.31
C ASN A 259 8.36 12.41 -2.34
N GLN A 260 9.38 13.09 -2.86
CA GLN A 260 10.39 12.47 -3.72
C GLN A 260 11.35 11.63 -2.87
N VAL A 261 11.20 10.31 -2.92
CA VAL A 261 11.99 9.34 -2.14
C VAL A 261 13.24 8.86 -2.86
N TYR A 262 13.25 8.89 -4.20
CA TYR A 262 14.44 8.56 -5.01
C TYR A 262 14.57 9.50 -6.20
N LYS A 263 15.81 9.72 -6.63
CA LYS A 263 16.11 10.38 -7.90
C LYS A 263 17.45 9.89 -8.46
N THR A 264 17.48 9.56 -9.75
CA THR A 264 18.71 9.41 -10.53
C THR A 264 18.65 10.19 -11.85
N THR A 265 19.80 10.35 -12.53
CA THR A 265 19.91 10.95 -13.87
C THR A 265 20.58 9.95 -14.80
N ILE A 266 19.97 9.70 -15.95
CA ILE A 266 20.54 8.90 -17.03
C ILE A 266 21.04 9.84 -18.13
N THR A 267 22.36 9.86 -18.38
CA THR A 267 22.98 10.69 -19.43
C THR A 267 22.99 10.01 -20.78
N GLU A 268 23.28 8.71 -20.80
CA GLU A 268 23.41 7.90 -22.01
C GLU A 268 22.06 7.61 -22.67
N THR A 269 22.10 7.20 -23.94
CA THR A 269 20.91 6.75 -24.68
C THR A 269 20.67 5.26 -24.43
N PRO A 270 19.55 4.84 -23.80
CA PRO A 270 19.26 3.43 -23.58
C PRO A 270 19.06 2.68 -24.92
N ASN A 271 19.65 1.49 -25.06
CA ASN A 271 19.59 0.70 -26.29
C ASN A 271 19.77 -0.82 -26.04
N PRO A 272 18.68 -1.62 -26.02
CA PRO A 272 17.28 -1.19 -26.10
C PRO A 272 16.78 -0.54 -24.80
N SER A 273 17.41 -0.82 -23.66
CA SER A 273 16.94 -0.41 -22.33
C SER A 273 18.06 0.05 -21.41
N VAL A 274 17.67 0.56 -20.24
CA VAL A 274 18.54 0.83 -19.08
C VAL A 274 17.86 0.28 -17.83
N THR A 275 18.64 -0.41 -17.00
CA THR A 275 18.21 -0.91 -15.69
C THR A 275 18.71 0.02 -14.59
N ILE A 276 17.84 0.34 -13.64
CA ILE A 276 18.09 1.25 -12.52
C ILE A 276 17.77 0.50 -11.24
N ASN A 277 18.80 0.11 -10.48
CA ASN A 277 18.61 -0.38 -9.13
C ASN A 277 18.40 0.81 -8.18
N THR A 278 17.38 0.74 -7.34
CA THR A 278 17.01 1.81 -6.40
C THR A 278 17.57 1.58 -4.99
N GLY A 279 18.04 0.37 -4.69
CA GLY A 279 18.38 -0.09 -3.34
C GLY A 279 17.18 -0.52 -2.49
N GLY A 280 15.97 -0.64 -3.08
CA GLY A 280 14.74 -0.96 -2.36
C GLY A 280 14.06 0.28 -1.77
N VAL A 281 13.66 1.22 -2.64
CA VAL A 281 13.00 2.46 -2.20
C VAL A 281 11.49 2.27 -2.08
N PHE A 282 10.95 2.61 -0.91
CA PHE A 282 9.52 2.53 -0.66
C PHE A 282 8.79 3.71 -1.33
N GLY A 283 7.96 3.43 -2.34
CA GLY A 283 7.20 4.45 -3.06
C GLY A 283 6.19 3.87 -4.07
N ASN A 284 5.25 4.69 -4.53
CA ASN A 284 4.15 4.28 -5.41
C ASN A 284 4.20 4.86 -6.83
N ARG A 285 5.15 5.74 -7.16
CA ARG A 285 5.09 6.53 -8.40
C ARG A 285 6.45 6.74 -9.04
N VAL A 286 6.67 6.10 -10.18
CA VAL A 286 7.88 6.24 -11.01
C VAL A 286 7.63 7.25 -12.11
N ARG A 287 8.49 8.28 -12.24
CA ARG A 287 8.42 9.30 -13.29
C ARG A 287 9.72 9.41 -14.07
N VAL A 288 9.63 9.35 -15.39
CA VAL A 288 10.70 9.62 -16.36
C VAL A 288 10.49 11.02 -16.93
N LYS A 289 11.50 11.89 -16.87
CA LYS A 289 11.38 13.30 -17.31
C LYS A 289 12.62 13.78 -18.07
N LEU A 290 12.43 14.23 -19.30
CA LEU A 290 13.50 14.83 -20.11
C LEU A 290 13.97 16.17 -19.54
N LYS A 291 15.20 16.58 -19.86
CA LYS A 291 15.76 17.90 -19.48
C LYS A 291 15.75 18.93 -20.61
N ASP A 292 15.41 18.52 -21.84
CA ASP A 292 15.36 19.35 -23.04
C ASP A 292 13.94 19.44 -23.63
N SER A 293 13.81 19.69 -24.93
CA SER A 293 12.52 19.79 -25.65
C SER A 293 12.31 18.70 -26.72
N GLN A 294 13.02 17.57 -26.64
CA GLN A 294 12.73 16.43 -27.50
C GLN A 294 11.41 15.76 -27.12
N PRO A 295 10.73 15.07 -28.06
CA PRO A 295 9.59 14.22 -27.71
C PRO A 295 10.07 13.01 -26.91
N LEU A 296 9.48 12.80 -25.73
CA LEU A 296 9.67 11.58 -24.95
C LEU A 296 8.99 10.41 -25.67
N SER A 297 9.66 9.27 -25.79
CA SER A 297 9.13 8.05 -26.37
C SER A 297 9.71 6.84 -25.64
N LEU A 298 8.83 6.09 -24.98
CA LEU A 298 9.17 4.91 -24.18
C LEU A 298 8.47 3.70 -24.79
N ALA A 299 9.13 2.55 -24.81
CA ALA A 299 8.57 1.28 -25.29
C ALA A 299 7.97 0.45 -24.16
N GLU A 300 8.54 0.55 -22.96
CA GLU A 300 8.07 -0.09 -21.72
C GLU A 300 8.82 0.58 -20.55
N VAL A 301 8.19 0.71 -19.39
CA VAL A 301 8.82 1.02 -18.12
C VAL A 301 8.37 -0.03 -17.12
N GLN A 302 9.26 -0.97 -16.84
CA GLN A 302 9.02 -2.03 -15.87
C GLN A 302 9.43 -1.54 -14.48
N VAL A 303 8.65 -1.89 -13.47
CA VAL A 303 8.91 -1.55 -12.08
C VAL A 303 8.80 -2.83 -11.27
N PHE A 304 9.95 -3.35 -10.83
CA PHE A 304 10.05 -4.58 -10.08
C PHE A 304 10.26 -4.29 -8.59
N GLY A 305 9.63 -5.11 -7.77
CA GLY A 305 9.68 -5.01 -6.33
C GLY A 305 9.02 -6.23 -5.70
N GLU A 306 9.29 -6.43 -4.42
CA GLU A 306 8.51 -7.37 -3.63
C GLU A 306 7.12 -6.78 -3.37
N SER A 307 6.09 -7.48 -3.83
CA SER A 307 4.77 -7.35 -3.21
C SER A 307 4.89 -7.97 -1.81
N THR A 308 5.31 -7.15 -0.85
CA THR A 308 5.33 -7.55 0.55
C THR A 308 3.89 -7.78 0.96
N GLY A 309 3.50 -9.05 1.10
CA GLY A 309 2.38 -9.40 1.98
C GLY A 309 2.62 -8.66 3.31
N GLY A 310 1.58 -7.97 3.79
CA GLY A 310 1.71 -7.00 4.87
C GLY A 310 2.27 -7.58 6.17
N PRO A 311 2.54 -6.73 7.18
CA PRO A 311 2.93 -7.18 8.50
C PRO A 311 2.03 -8.32 8.99
N VAL A 312 2.63 -9.39 9.51
CA VAL A 312 1.90 -10.64 9.80
C VAL A 312 0.66 -10.37 10.65
N ASP A 313 -0.47 -10.73 10.07
CA ASP A 313 -1.82 -10.45 10.52
C ASP A 313 -2.13 -10.91 11.96
N PRO A 314 -2.59 -10.00 12.84
CA PRO A 314 -3.23 -10.35 14.11
C PRO A 314 -4.75 -10.57 13.96
N VAL A 315 -5.14 -11.58 13.18
CA VAL A 315 -6.51 -11.99 12.83
C VAL A 315 -7.25 -11.02 11.90
N ASP A 316 -7.24 -11.39 10.63
CA ASP A 316 -7.75 -10.62 9.50
C ASP A 316 -9.25 -10.31 9.64
N PRO A 317 -9.62 -9.01 9.74
CA PRO A 317 -10.99 -8.58 9.57
C PRO A 317 -11.33 -8.55 8.07
N VAL A 318 -11.59 -9.74 7.51
CA VAL A 318 -12.21 -10.03 6.19
C VAL A 318 -11.92 -8.98 5.11
N ASP A 319 -10.93 -9.30 4.28
CA ASP A 319 -10.60 -8.62 3.01
C ASP A 319 -11.86 -8.04 2.31
N PRO A 320 -11.94 -6.73 2.02
CA PRO A 320 -13.20 -6.09 1.66
C PRO A 320 -13.86 -6.70 0.42
N ILE A 321 -15.14 -7.09 0.50
CA ILE A 321 -15.77 -7.85 -0.59
C ILE A 321 -15.95 -6.92 -1.78
N ASP A 322 -15.18 -7.14 -2.85
CA ASP A 322 -15.31 -6.38 -4.08
C ASP A 322 -16.43 -6.95 -4.95
N ASN A 323 -17.51 -6.18 -5.10
CA ASN A 323 -18.75 -6.55 -5.79
C ASN A 323 -19.34 -7.88 -5.27
N PRO A 324 -19.81 -7.94 -4.00
CA PRO A 324 -20.44 -9.12 -3.43
C PRO A 324 -21.57 -9.65 -4.32
N THR A 325 -21.65 -10.97 -4.41
CA THR A 325 -22.78 -11.66 -5.04
C THR A 325 -23.22 -12.81 -4.14
N GLY A 326 -24.53 -13.01 -4.04
CA GLY A 326 -25.08 -14.01 -3.13
C GLY A 326 -26.59 -14.08 -3.18
N ALA A 327 -27.15 -15.14 -2.58
CA ALA A 327 -28.59 -15.38 -2.58
C ALA A 327 -29.29 -14.83 -1.32
N ASN A 328 -28.53 -14.36 -0.34
CA ASN A 328 -29.03 -13.91 0.95
C ASN A 328 -28.47 -12.51 1.29
N PRO A 329 -29.20 -11.68 2.06
CA PRO A 329 -28.74 -10.34 2.41
C PRO A 329 -27.38 -10.29 3.10
N TRP A 330 -27.06 -11.26 3.96
CA TRP A 330 -25.76 -11.30 4.68
C TRP A 330 -24.57 -11.63 3.78
N ASP A 331 -24.79 -12.11 2.55
CA ASP A 331 -23.72 -12.34 1.57
C ASP A 331 -23.13 -11.01 1.04
N PHE A 332 -23.78 -9.87 1.32
CA PHE A 332 -23.39 -8.51 0.94
C PHE A 332 -22.60 -7.74 2.01
N PHE A 333 -22.23 -8.41 3.10
CA PHE A 333 -21.53 -7.80 4.23
C PHE A 333 -20.17 -8.47 4.46
N GLU A 334 -19.12 -7.67 4.61
CA GLU A 334 -17.84 -8.13 5.19
C GLU A 334 -18.05 -8.63 6.63
N ASN A 335 -18.81 -7.86 7.43
CA ASN A 335 -19.22 -8.25 8.76
C ASN A 335 -20.69 -7.88 9.05
N CYS A 336 -21.58 -8.84 8.87
CA CYS A 336 -23.02 -8.71 9.14
C CYS A 336 -23.40 -8.55 10.64
N ASN A 337 -22.46 -8.67 11.58
CA ASN A 337 -22.71 -8.35 13.01
C ASN A 337 -22.56 -6.85 13.30
N GLN A 338 -21.72 -6.17 12.53
CA GLN A 338 -21.40 -4.75 12.63
C GLN A 338 -22.55 -3.83 12.20
N TRP A 339 -23.75 -4.37 11.99
CA TRP A 339 -24.92 -3.62 11.54
C TRP A 339 -26.20 -4.13 12.19
N LYS A 340 -27.13 -3.23 12.45
CA LYS A 340 -28.57 -3.52 12.61
C LYS A 340 -29.34 -2.83 11.51
N ILE A 341 -30.50 -3.37 11.14
CA ILE A 341 -31.45 -2.68 10.28
C ILE A 341 -32.59 -2.08 11.11
N THR A 342 -33.04 -0.89 10.73
CA THR A 342 -34.34 -0.32 11.15
C THR A 342 -35.33 -0.46 10.00
N TRP A 343 -36.49 -1.03 10.29
CA TRP A 343 -37.57 -1.32 9.35
C TRP A 343 -38.51 -0.12 9.15
N VAL A 344 -39.39 -0.21 8.15
CA VAL A 344 -40.36 0.86 7.82
C VAL A 344 -41.36 1.07 8.96
N ASP A 345 -41.68 0.01 9.71
CA ASP A 345 -42.51 0.04 10.93
C ASP A 345 -41.75 0.54 12.19
N GLY A 346 -40.49 0.94 12.04
CA GLY A 346 -39.64 1.47 13.11
C GLY A 346 -39.09 0.41 14.06
N SER A 347 -39.37 -0.89 13.84
CA SER A 347 -38.74 -1.97 14.58
C SER A 347 -37.29 -2.17 14.14
N GLU A 348 -36.46 -2.82 14.98
CA GLU A 348 -35.04 -3.07 14.70
C GLU A 348 -34.72 -4.57 14.70
N GLN A 349 -33.92 -5.01 13.71
CA GLN A 349 -33.28 -6.32 13.74
C GLN A 349 -31.75 -6.17 13.90
N LYS A 350 -31.21 -6.74 14.99
CA LYS A 350 -29.81 -6.63 15.41
C LYS A 350 -28.92 -7.83 15.06
N GLN A 351 -29.46 -8.84 14.38
CA GLN A 351 -28.77 -10.09 14.04
C GLN A 351 -29.04 -10.42 12.58
N LEU A 352 -28.09 -10.10 11.70
CA LEU A 352 -28.28 -10.21 10.25
C LEU A 352 -27.68 -11.51 9.69
N CYS A 353 -26.54 -11.98 10.21
CA CYS A 353 -25.73 -13.09 9.67
C CYS A 353 -26.39 -14.48 9.52
N SER A 354 -27.58 -14.70 10.05
CA SER A 354 -28.27 -16.02 9.99
C SER A 354 -29.79 -15.95 10.12
N GLN A 355 -30.33 -14.73 10.18
CA GLN A 355 -31.73 -14.47 10.54
C GLN A 355 -32.35 -13.33 9.75
N GLY A 356 -31.64 -12.72 8.79
CA GLY A 356 -32.19 -11.63 7.97
C GLY A 356 -33.50 -12.06 7.32
N GLU A 357 -34.62 -11.49 7.78
CA GLU A 357 -35.89 -11.71 7.10
C GLU A 357 -35.81 -10.98 5.75
N VAL A 358 -35.85 -11.75 4.66
CA VAL A 358 -36.10 -11.20 3.33
C VAL A 358 -37.56 -10.76 3.32
N THR A 359 -37.76 -9.45 3.34
CA THR A 359 -39.08 -8.81 3.28
C THR A 359 -39.05 -7.87 2.09
N GLY A 360 -40.20 -7.49 1.51
CA GLY A 360 -40.22 -6.55 0.37
C GLY A 360 -39.52 -5.19 0.62
N GLN A 361 -39.16 -4.87 1.86
CA GLN A 361 -38.43 -3.67 2.25
C GLN A 361 -36.90 -3.85 2.25
N TYR A 362 -36.41 -5.09 2.19
CA TYR A 362 -35.01 -5.50 2.27
C TYR A 362 -34.79 -6.86 1.57
N GLU A 363 -34.37 -6.81 0.30
CA GLU A 363 -34.25 -7.99 -0.56
C GLU A 363 -32.90 -8.02 -1.29
N VAL A 364 -32.56 -9.19 -1.84
CA VAL A 364 -31.46 -9.33 -2.79
C VAL A 364 -32.00 -9.16 -4.20
N SER A 365 -31.26 -8.48 -5.08
CA SER A 365 -31.66 -8.28 -6.48
C SER A 365 -31.83 -9.61 -7.24
N ASP A 366 -32.66 -9.61 -8.28
CA ASP A 366 -32.84 -10.77 -9.19
C ASP A 366 -31.51 -11.27 -9.79
N ASN A 367 -30.54 -10.36 -9.97
CA ASN A 367 -29.21 -10.65 -10.48
C ASN A 367 -28.24 -11.17 -9.40
N GLN A 368 -28.64 -11.15 -8.13
CA GLN A 368 -27.81 -11.49 -6.97
C GLN A 368 -26.55 -10.62 -6.85
N ASP A 369 -26.67 -9.33 -7.22
CA ASP A 369 -25.58 -8.34 -7.32
C ASP A 369 -25.80 -7.08 -6.47
N ALA A 370 -26.95 -6.94 -5.81
CA ALA A 370 -27.23 -5.81 -4.93
C ALA A 370 -28.20 -6.16 -3.80
N LEU A 371 -28.08 -5.42 -2.71
CA LEU A 371 -28.99 -5.36 -1.59
C LEU A 371 -29.96 -4.18 -1.78
N ILE A 372 -31.26 -4.46 -1.85
CA ILE A 372 -32.32 -3.50 -2.15
C ILE A 372 -32.97 -3.04 -0.84
N PHE A 373 -33.07 -1.72 -0.65
CA PHE A 373 -33.73 -1.09 0.49
C PHE A 373 -34.93 -0.28 0.01
N SER A 374 -36.15 -0.71 0.34
CA SER A 374 -37.40 -0.12 -0.13
C SER A 374 -38.27 0.42 1.01
N VAL A 375 -38.85 1.60 0.80
CA VAL A 375 -39.77 2.26 1.76
C VAL A 375 -41.07 2.59 1.04
N TYR A 376 -42.06 1.72 1.17
CA TYR A 376 -43.38 1.89 0.56
C TYR A 376 -44.27 2.84 1.39
N LEU A 377 -44.92 3.77 0.70
CA LEU A 377 -45.89 4.73 1.24
C LEU A 377 -47.32 4.32 0.82
N ASP A 378 -47.58 3.01 0.93
CA ASP A 378 -48.73 2.30 0.35
C ASP A 378 -49.91 2.09 1.32
N GLY A 379 -49.88 2.76 2.48
CA GLY A 379 -50.90 2.63 3.52
C GLY A 379 -50.63 1.54 4.56
N GLY A 380 -49.48 0.86 4.50
CA GLY A 380 -48.97 0.01 5.58
C GLY A 380 -48.65 0.78 6.87
N GLU A 381 -48.26 0.04 7.92
CA GLU A 381 -47.87 0.61 9.21
C GLU A 381 -46.51 1.31 9.10
N LEU A 382 -46.53 2.64 8.95
CA LEU A 382 -45.33 3.49 8.95
C LEU A 382 -44.93 3.82 10.39
N GLY A 383 -43.78 3.29 10.81
CA GLY A 383 -43.19 3.63 12.09
C GLY A 383 -42.27 4.83 12.00
N THR A 384 -42.25 5.56 13.10
CA THR A 384 -41.30 6.64 13.35
C THR A 384 -40.29 6.15 14.38
N THR A 385 -38.99 6.24 14.09
CA THR A 385 -37.99 6.24 15.17
C THR A 385 -38.23 7.42 16.10
N SER A 386 -37.58 7.47 17.26
CA SER A 386 -37.80 8.45 18.34
C SER A 386 -37.68 9.94 17.96
N ASP A 387 -37.30 10.23 16.72
CA ASP A 387 -37.22 11.55 16.11
C ASP A 387 -38.58 11.99 15.55
N GLN A 388 -39.04 13.16 15.99
CA GLN A 388 -40.39 13.70 15.71
C GLN A 388 -40.60 14.16 14.25
N THR A 389 -39.83 13.66 13.28
CA THR A 389 -39.87 14.06 11.87
C THR A 389 -40.92 13.33 11.04
N GLY A 390 -41.34 12.14 11.46
CA GLY A 390 -42.42 11.40 10.81
C GLY A 390 -42.05 10.76 9.47
N TYR A 391 -40.78 10.43 9.23
CA TYR A 391 -40.30 9.77 8.01
C TYR A 391 -39.79 8.36 8.31
N SER A 392 -40.12 7.40 7.45
CA SER A 392 -39.76 5.98 7.60
C SER A 392 -38.49 5.62 6.82
N ARG A 393 -37.87 4.50 7.19
CA ARG A 393 -36.59 4.03 6.63
C ARG A 393 -36.58 2.51 6.46
N SER A 394 -35.77 2.03 5.52
CA SER A 394 -35.22 0.67 5.50
C SER A 394 -33.72 0.87 5.42
N GLU A 395 -33.03 0.82 6.58
CA GLU A 395 -31.70 1.40 6.68
C GLU A 395 -30.85 0.74 7.77
N LEU A 396 -29.58 0.50 7.44
CA LEU A 396 -28.56 -0.02 8.35
C LEU A 396 -28.02 1.09 9.26
N ARG A 397 -27.76 0.73 10.52
CA ARG A 397 -27.04 1.53 11.52
C ARG A 397 -25.85 0.69 11.98
N GLU A 398 -24.66 1.26 11.87
CA GLU A 398 -23.38 0.65 12.28
C GLU A 398 -23.39 0.17 13.74
N ARG A 399 -22.58 -0.82 14.10
CA ARG A 399 -22.47 -1.42 15.44
C ARG A 399 -21.02 -1.82 15.73
N GLU A 400 -20.77 -2.29 16.95
CA GLU A 400 -19.46 -2.91 17.26
C GLU A 400 -19.21 -4.10 16.32
N GLU A 401 -17.95 -4.41 16.00
CA GLU A 401 -17.57 -5.53 15.12
C GLU A 401 -18.17 -6.88 15.59
N ASP A 402 -18.37 -7.07 16.91
CA ASP A 402 -18.98 -8.28 17.47
C ASP A 402 -20.53 -8.24 17.54
N GLY A 403 -21.15 -7.14 17.15
CA GLY A 403 -22.58 -6.91 17.23
C GLY A 403 -23.14 -6.83 18.67
N SER A 404 -22.30 -6.63 19.69
CA SER A 404 -22.74 -6.60 21.09
C SER A 404 -23.58 -5.36 21.42
N SER A 405 -23.08 -4.17 21.11
CA SER A 405 -23.74 -2.87 21.34
C SER A 405 -23.84 -2.03 20.07
N ASP A 406 -24.47 -0.86 20.20
CA ASP A 406 -24.49 0.14 19.14
C ASP A 406 -23.20 0.97 19.31
N VAL A 407 -22.32 1.01 18.31
CA VAL A 407 -21.02 1.72 18.36
C VAL A 407 -21.21 3.24 18.41
N TYR A 408 -20.26 3.91 19.03
CA TYR A 408 -20.14 5.38 19.05
C TYR A 408 -18.65 5.73 19.05
N TRP A 409 -18.20 6.41 18.00
CA TRP A 409 -16.82 6.89 17.85
C TRP A 409 -16.78 8.43 17.89
N THR A 410 -15.59 9.01 17.76
CA THR A 410 -15.35 10.47 17.77
C THR A 410 -14.75 10.91 16.44
N THR A 411 -14.79 12.19 16.11
CA THR A 411 -14.16 12.72 14.89
C THR A 411 -12.62 12.71 14.89
N ASP A 412 -11.98 12.36 16.02
CA ASP A 412 -10.53 12.17 16.14
C ASP A 412 -10.09 10.90 15.39
N GLY A 413 -8.96 10.95 14.68
CA GLY A 413 -8.47 9.84 13.87
C GLY A 413 -9.04 9.83 12.45
N ASP A 414 -9.00 8.66 11.80
CA ASP A 414 -9.32 8.50 10.37
C ASP A 414 -10.43 7.46 10.18
N HIS A 415 -11.61 7.94 9.82
CA HIS A 415 -12.84 7.17 9.69
C HIS A 415 -13.39 7.29 8.27
N ALA A 416 -13.73 6.17 7.63
CA ALA A 416 -14.28 6.16 6.28
C ALA A 416 -15.48 5.22 6.16
N LEU A 417 -16.44 5.60 5.31
CA LEU A 417 -17.54 4.78 4.81
C LEU A 417 -17.53 4.85 3.29
N TYR A 418 -17.34 3.71 2.62
CA TYR A 418 -17.56 3.55 1.18
C TYR A 418 -18.95 2.95 0.92
N ILE A 419 -19.61 3.41 -0.14
CA ILE A 419 -20.86 2.84 -0.65
C ILE A 419 -20.84 2.89 -2.18
N GLN A 420 -21.03 1.76 -2.84
CA GLN A 420 -21.43 1.67 -4.24
C GLN A 420 -22.95 1.43 -4.30
N GLN A 421 -23.69 2.36 -4.89
CA GLN A 421 -25.16 2.32 -4.87
C GLN A 421 -25.82 2.97 -6.08
N ALA A 422 -27.13 2.76 -6.23
CA ALA A 422 -27.99 3.49 -7.14
C ALA A 422 -29.31 3.82 -6.43
N ILE A 423 -29.81 5.05 -6.58
CA ILE A 423 -31.17 5.41 -6.15
C ILE A 423 -32.09 5.13 -7.33
N THR A 424 -32.98 4.15 -7.21
CA THR A 424 -33.76 3.58 -8.32
C THR A 424 -35.21 4.10 -8.35
N HIS A 425 -35.76 4.50 -7.21
CA HIS A 425 -37.12 5.04 -7.12
C HIS A 425 -37.24 6.16 -6.07
N LEU A 426 -38.19 7.07 -6.28
CA LEU A 426 -38.51 8.18 -5.38
C LEU A 426 -40.04 8.29 -5.15
N PRO A 427 -40.49 8.81 -4.00
CA PRO A 427 -41.91 9.10 -3.77
C PRO A 427 -42.52 10.05 -4.81
N ILE A 428 -43.85 10.02 -4.98
CA ILE A 428 -44.52 10.68 -6.10
C ILE A 428 -44.65 12.19 -5.91
N ASN A 429 -45.12 12.65 -4.75
CA ASN A 429 -45.40 14.08 -4.52
C ASN A 429 -44.20 14.80 -3.89
N LYS A 430 -43.49 14.12 -2.97
CA LYS A 430 -42.24 14.62 -2.38
C LYS A 430 -41.11 13.64 -2.66
N SER A 431 -40.61 13.68 -3.89
CA SER A 431 -39.51 12.88 -4.44
C SER A 431 -38.15 13.17 -3.80
N HIS A 432 -38.02 12.90 -2.50
CA HIS A 432 -36.88 13.25 -1.65
C HIS A 432 -36.40 11.99 -0.89
N LEU A 433 -35.10 11.68 -0.93
CA LEU A 433 -34.52 10.49 -0.30
C LEU A 433 -33.09 10.76 0.21
N VAL A 434 -32.70 10.11 1.30
CA VAL A 434 -31.32 10.06 1.82
C VAL A 434 -30.80 8.62 1.71
N ALA A 435 -29.58 8.45 1.17
CA ALA A 435 -29.02 7.14 0.78
C ALA A 435 -27.72 6.74 1.51
N GLY A 436 -27.29 7.53 2.50
CA GLY A 436 -26.07 7.27 3.26
C GLY A 436 -25.77 8.45 4.19
N GLN A 437 -25.32 8.17 5.41
CA GLN A 437 -25.23 9.18 6.46
C GLN A 437 -23.99 8.99 7.35
N ILE A 438 -23.39 10.11 7.75
CA ILE A 438 -22.76 10.27 9.06
C ILE A 438 -23.77 10.90 10.00
N HIS A 439 -23.87 10.38 11.21
CA HIS A 439 -24.76 10.90 12.25
C HIS A 439 -23.96 11.09 13.55
N GLY A 440 -24.17 12.21 14.23
CA GLY A 440 -23.62 12.47 15.58
C GLY A 440 -24.71 12.75 16.59
N ASN A 441 -24.36 13.27 17.77
CA ASN A 441 -25.35 13.53 18.83
C ASN A 441 -26.35 14.65 18.45
N LYS A 442 -27.64 14.32 18.49
CA LYS A 442 -28.74 15.27 18.26
C LYS A 442 -28.86 16.34 19.35
N SER A 443 -28.56 16.02 20.63
CA SER A 443 -28.66 17.01 21.72
C SER A 443 -27.69 18.17 21.55
N ASP A 444 -26.58 17.90 20.85
CA ASP A 444 -25.45 18.81 20.72
C ASP A 444 -25.55 19.64 19.44
N GLY A 445 -26.65 19.47 18.68
CA GLY A 445 -26.93 20.17 17.44
C GLY A 445 -26.24 19.55 16.22
N ILE A 446 -25.64 18.36 16.34
CA ILE A 446 -24.99 17.67 15.23
C ILE A 446 -26.03 16.96 14.35
N ASP A 447 -26.83 16.06 14.93
CA ASP A 447 -27.85 15.26 14.21
C ASP A 447 -27.25 14.56 12.97
N ASP A 448 -27.85 14.69 11.79
CA ASP A 448 -27.33 14.20 10.50
C ASP A 448 -26.18 15.08 9.97
N SER A 449 -24.95 14.87 10.47
CA SER A 449 -23.81 15.78 10.25
C SER A 449 -23.41 15.93 8.78
N MET A 450 -23.43 14.84 8.00
CA MET A 450 -23.24 14.85 6.55
C MET A 450 -23.99 13.67 5.92
N VAL A 451 -24.89 13.96 4.96
CA VAL A 451 -25.70 12.94 4.28
C VAL A 451 -25.74 13.13 2.78
N VAL A 452 -25.77 12.04 2.02
CA VAL A 452 -26.08 12.08 0.57
C VAL A 452 -27.59 12.06 0.37
N ARG A 453 -28.08 13.07 -0.33
CA ARG A 453 -29.51 13.37 -0.49
C ARG A 453 -29.84 13.60 -1.96
N LEU A 454 -30.94 13.02 -2.41
CA LEU A 454 -31.52 13.24 -3.74
C LEU A 454 -32.88 13.92 -3.57
N GLU A 455 -33.06 15.06 -4.23
CA GLU A 455 -34.36 15.72 -4.37
C GLU A 455 -34.66 15.92 -5.86
N ASN A 456 -35.66 15.21 -6.38
CA ASN A 456 -35.95 15.10 -7.81
C ASN A 456 -34.73 14.55 -8.59
N ASP A 457 -34.00 15.42 -9.29
CA ASP A 457 -32.78 15.10 -10.06
C ASP A 457 -31.51 15.76 -9.50
N HIS A 458 -31.61 16.43 -8.34
CA HIS A 458 -30.51 17.12 -7.68
C HIS A 458 -29.95 16.24 -6.56
N LEU A 459 -28.74 15.70 -6.79
CA LEU A 459 -27.96 14.94 -5.82
C LEU A 459 -26.98 15.88 -5.11
N PHE A 460 -27.00 15.89 -3.78
CA PHE A 460 -26.19 16.82 -2.97
C PHE A 460 -25.85 16.26 -1.58
N LEU A 461 -24.92 16.92 -0.90
CA LEU A 461 -24.61 16.74 0.50
C LEU A 461 -25.38 17.75 1.34
N SER A 462 -26.12 17.25 2.33
CA SER A 462 -26.80 18.06 3.35
C SER A 462 -26.08 17.90 4.70
N PHE A 463 -26.04 18.97 5.49
CA PHE A 463 -25.35 19.04 6.77
C PHE A 463 -26.32 19.55 7.85
N ASN A 464 -27.00 18.61 8.54
CA ASN A 464 -28.11 18.84 9.46
C ASN A 464 -29.21 19.75 8.89
N GLY A 465 -29.71 19.40 7.69
CA GLY A 465 -30.69 20.20 6.95
C GLY A 465 -30.29 21.67 6.75
N GLY A 466 -28.99 21.94 6.54
CA GLY A 466 -28.43 23.27 6.35
C GLY A 466 -28.04 24.02 7.63
N LYS A 467 -28.18 23.42 8.82
CA LYS A 467 -27.85 24.08 10.10
C LYS A 467 -26.35 24.16 10.38
N LEU A 468 -25.57 23.17 9.95
CA LEU A 468 -24.11 23.17 10.15
C LEU A 468 -23.40 23.99 9.08
N ARG A 469 -23.85 23.89 7.82
CA ARG A 469 -23.38 24.69 6.66
C ARG A 469 -24.34 24.58 5.48
N GLU A 470 -24.12 25.40 4.45
CA GLU A 470 -24.83 25.30 3.16
C GLU A 470 -24.55 23.97 2.44
N GLU A 471 -25.55 23.49 1.72
CA GLU A 471 -25.55 22.23 0.95
C GLU A 471 -24.50 22.26 -0.18
N VAL A 472 -23.84 21.13 -0.42
CA VAL A 472 -22.85 20.98 -1.50
C VAL A 472 -23.44 20.14 -2.63
N THR A 473 -23.64 20.74 -3.81
CA THR A 473 -24.18 20.02 -4.97
C THR A 473 -23.15 19.03 -5.51
N ILE A 474 -23.53 17.75 -5.56
CA ILE A 474 -22.75 16.70 -6.24
C ILE A 474 -23.08 16.74 -7.74
N LYS A 475 -24.38 16.62 -8.08
CA LYS A 475 -24.85 16.52 -9.46
C LYS A 475 -26.26 17.10 -9.62
N ARG A 476 -26.54 17.65 -10.81
CA ARG A 476 -27.90 17.96 -11.30
C ARG A 476 -28.19 17.08 -12.51
N GLY A 477 -29.44 16.66 -12.69
CA GLY A 477 -29.78 15.66 -13.70
C GLY A 477 -29.29 14.25 -13.33
N TYR A 478 -29.26 13.89 -12.03
CA TYR A 478 -29.08 12.48 -11.66
C TYR A 478 -30.23 11.66 -12.24
N THR A 479 -29.90 10.57 -12.92
CA THR A 479 -30.88 9.68 -13.54
C THR A 479 -31.06 8.47 -12.63
N LEU A 480 -32.29 8.19 -12.21
CA LEU A 480 -32.59 7.03 -11.35
C LEU A 480 -32.04 5.73 -11.94
N GLY A 481 -31.43 4.91 -11.09
CA GLY A 481 -30.71 3.70 -11.48
C GLY A 481 -29.28 3.92 -11.99
N THR A 482 -28.78 5.16 -12.06
CA THR A 482 -27.35 5.39 -12.32
C THR A 482 -26.54 4.96 -11.11
N LYS A 483 -25.76 3.87 -11.25
CA LYS A 483 -24.79 3.43 -10.25
C LYS A 483 -23.75 4.53 -10.03
N PHE A 484 -23.47 4.82 -8.76
CA PHE A 484 -22.42 5.72 -8.32
C PHE A 484 -21.71 5.14 -7.09
N GLU A 485 -20.48 5.58 -6.89
CA GLU A 485 -19.68 5.31 -5.71
C GLU A 485 -19.57 6.60 -4.90
N ILE A 486 -19.62 6.49 -3.58
CA ILE A 486 -19.41 7.60 -2.66
C ILE A 486 -18.54 7.15 -1.50
N ILE A 487 -17.61 8.01 -1.07
CA ILE A 487 -16.82 7.79 0.14
C ILE A 487 -17.01 9.01 1.03
N PHE A 488 -17.50 8.80 2.24
CA PHE A 488 -17.37 9.76 3.32
C PHE A 488 -16.09 9.46 4.09
N ARG A 489 -15.26 10.48 4.36
CA ARG A 489 -14.07 10.34 5.20
C ARG A 489 -14.01 11.48 6.22
N ILE A 490 -13.67 11.17 7.47
CA ILE A 490 -13.33 12.13 8.51
C ILE A 490 -11.86 11.91 8.87
N ILE A 491 -11.06 12.98 8.88
CA ILE A 491 -9.70 12.97 9.44
C ILE A 491 -9.58 14.11 10.43
N ASP A 492 -9.49 13.83 11.73
CA ASP A 492 -9.35 14.82 12.82
C ASP A 492 -10.31 16.02 12.63
N GLY A 493 -11.61 15.76 12.71
CA GLY A 493 -12.69 16.75 12.52
C GLY A 493 -13.03 17.10 11.06
N LYS A 494 -12.12 16.84 10.11
CA LYS A 494 -12.28 17.27 8.71
C LYS A 494 -13.01 16.24 7.87
N HIS A 495 -14.18 16.62 7.39
CA HIS A 495 -15.03 15.81 6.54
C HIS A 495 -14.70 16.06 5.07
N TYR A 496 -14.46 14.97 4.36
CA TYR A 496 -14.23 14.88 2.93
C TYR A 496 -15.31 13.99 2.33
N CYS A 497 -15.67 14.26 1.07
CA CYS A 497 -16.55 13.38 0.32
C CYS A 497 -15.98 13.17 -1.09
N TYR A 498 -15.89 11.92 -1.52
CA TYR A 498 -15.52 11.54 -2.87
C TYR A 498 -16.74 10.99 -3.60
N TYR A 499 -16.83 11.19 -4.91
CA TYR A 499 -17.95 10.74 -5.72
C TYR A 499 -17.52 10.36 -7.13
N SER A 500 -18.02 9.22 -7.64
CA SER A 500 -17.87 8.83 -9.05
C SER A 500 -19.09 8.10 -9.60
N GLU A 501 -19.24 8.10 -10.92
CA GLU A 501 -20.17 7.24 -11.68
C GLU A 501 -19.41 6.30 -12.65
N ASP A 502 -18.07 6.26 -12.58
CA ASP A 502 -17.22 5.53 -13.54
C ASP A 502 -16.83 4.10 -13.11
N GLY A 503 -17.11 3.73 -11.86
CA GLY A 503 -16.79 2.41 -11.30
C GLY A 503 -15.35 2.25 -10.82
N ASN A 504 -14.57 3.33 -10.73
CA ASN A 504 -13.16 3.30 -10.36
C ASN A 504 -12.86 3.95 -8.99
N LEU A 505 -13.85 4.46 -8.25
CA LEU A 505 -13.58 5.24 -7.03
C LEU A 505 -12.90 4.40 -5.95
N ARG A 506 -13.41 3.20 -5.63
CA ARG A 506 -12.82 2.32 -4.60
C ARG A 506 -11.36 2.02 -4.91
N THR A 507 -11.10 1.51 -6.11
CA THR A 507 -9.76 1.19 -6.61
C THR A 507 -8.85 2.43 -6.60
N ALA A 508 -9.34 3.59 -7.05
CA ALA A 508 -8.55 4.81 -7.03
C ALA A 508 -8.27 5.32 -5.62
N TYR A 509 -9.16 5.08 -4.65
CA TYR A 509 -8.98 5.52 -3.27
C TYR A 509 -7.90 4.71 -2.56
N ASN A 510 -8.00 3.37 -2.62
CA ASN A 510 -7.02 2.47 -2.03
C ASN A 510 -5.64 2.68 -2.68
N ASN A 511 -5.61 2.92 -4.00
CA ASN A 511 -4.38 3.28 -4.70
C ASN A 511 -3.86 4.72 -4.42
N GLY A 512 -4.40 5.44 -3.43
CA GLY A 512 -4.00 6.80 -3.05
C GLY A 512 -4.21 7.88 -4.14
N ASN A 513 -5.07 7.61 -5.13
CA ASN A 513 -5.24 8.39 -6.36
C ASN A 513 -6.64 9.00 -6.55
N ALA A 514 -7.55 8.84 -5.59
CA ALA A 514 -8.94 9.34 -5.69
C ALA A 514 -9.10 10.88 -5.64
N SER A 515 -8.03 11.67 -5.65
CA SER A 515 -8.10 13.13 -5.57
C SER A 515 -8.91 13.80 -6.67
N ASN A 516 -9.10 13.13 -7.82
CA ASN A 516 -9.94 13.63 -8.92
C ASN A 516 -11.45 13.47 -8.67
N TYR A 517 -11.83 12.57 -7.76
CA TYR A 517 -13.21 12.32 -7.34
C TYR A 517 -13.59 13.10 -6.08
N LEU A 518 -12.61 13.74 -5.43
CA LEU A 518 -12.80 14.52 -4.21
C LEU A 518 -13.62 15.77 -4.51
N LEU A 519 -14.80 15.86 -3.91
CA LEU A 519 -15.68 17.01 -4.04
C LEU A 519 -15.02 18.25 -3.41
N SER A 520 -15.30 19.42 -4.00
CA SER A 520 -14.84 20.68 -3.46
C SER A 520 -15.92 21.74 -3.54
N ASP A 521 -15.94 22.62 -2.54
CA ASP A 521 -16.80 23.79 -2.46
C ASP A 521 -15.97 25.04 -2.16
N GLY A 522 -16.22 26.12 -2.89
CA GLY A 522 -15.41 27.35 -2.81
C GLY A 522 -13.90 27.17 -3.09
N GLY A 523 -13.46 26.01 -3.59
CA GLY A 523 -12.05 25.63 -3.71
C GLY A 523 -11.46 24.91 -2.49
N SER A 524 -12.25 24.64 -1.45
CA SER A 524 -11.90 23.75 -0.34
C SER A 524 -12.38 22.33 -0.62
N THR A 525 -11.53 21.33 -0.36
CA THR A 525 -11.93 19.91 -0.35
C THR A 525 -12.38 19.43 1.04
N VAL A 526 -12.06 20.20 2.09
CA VAL A 526 -12.68 20.03 3.41
C VAL A 526 -14.08 20.63 3.34
N LEU A 527 -15.09 19.77 3.49
CA LEU A 527 -16.50 20.14 3.36
C LEU A 527 -17.10 20.54 4.71
N LEU A 528 -16.62 19.97 5.81
CA LEU A 528 -16.96 20.36 7.19
C LEU A 528 -15.71 20.18 8.06
N ASP A 529 -15.49 21.06 9.03
CA ASP A 529 -14.31 21.04 9.92
C ASP A 529 -14.82 21.34 11.34
N ILE A 530 -15.33 20.30 12.01
CA ILE A 530 -15.87 20.36 13.38
C ILE A 530 -15.55 19.07 14.13
N ASP A 531 -15.24 19.19 15.42
CA ASP A 531 -15.02 18.05 16.30
C ASP A 531 -16.30 17.70 17.09
N TYR A 532 -16.65 16.41 17.15
CA TYR A 532 -17.78 15.90 17.94
C TYR A 532 -17.69 14.40 18.24
N ASP A 533 -18.46 13.98 19.24
CA ASP A 533 -18.56 12.61 19.73
C ASP A 533 -19.91 11.95 19.31
N ASP A 534 -20.12 10.71 19.77
CA ASP A 534 -21.30 9.88 19.48
C ASP A 534 -21.57 9.67 17.98
N VAL A 535 -20.50 9.55 17.18
CA VAL A 535 -20.58 9.40 15.74
C VAL A 535 -20.82 7.94 15.33
N TYR A 536 -21.61 7.73 14.28
CA TYR A 536 -21.84 6.43 13.64
C TYR A 536 -22.29 6.57 12.17
N PHE A 537 -22.00 5.55 11.37
CA PHE A 537 -22.41 5.47 9.97
C PHE A 537 -23.79 4.81 9.75
N LYS A 538 -24.41 5.13 8.61
CA LYS A 538 -25.68 4.54 8.15
C LYS A 538 -25.71 4.36 6.62
N VAL A 539 -26.31 3.27 6.16
CA VAL A 539 -26.37 2.86 4.73
C VAL A 539 -27.77 2.31 4.41
N GLY A 540 -28.35 2.65 3.26
CA GLY A 540 -29.66 2.15 2.83
C GLY A 540 -30.59 3.28 2.41
N ASN A 541 -31.86 3.23 2.82
CA ASN A 541 -32.91 4.13 2.35
C ASN A 541 -33.61 4.84 3.51
N TYR A 542 -33.38 6.15 3.64
CA TYR A 542 -34.18 7.05 4.48
C TYR A 542 -35.02 8.00 3.62
N THR A 543 -36.16 7.51 3.17
CA THR A 543 -37.14 8.26 2.37
C THR A 543 -37.71 9.46 3.13
N GLN A 544 -37.62 10.66 2.55
CA GLN A 544 -37.95 11.92 3.20
C GLN A 544 -39.40 12.36 2.97
N SER A 545 -40.33 11.40 2.87
CA SER A 545 -41.76 11.60 2.62
C SER A 545 -42.62 10.69 3.51
N ASN A 546 -43.90 11.01 3.63
CA ASN A 546 -44.90 10.34 4.47
C ASN A 546 -46.34 10.65 4.00
N GLU A 547 -47.36 10.07 4.66
CA GLU A 547 -48.78 10.32 4.37
C GLU A 547 -49.13 11.81 4.19
N SER A 548 -48.64 12.68 5.08
CA SER A 548 -48.96 14.11 5.05
C SER A 548 -48.32 14.88 3.89
N THR A 549 -47.23 14.34 3.32
CA THR A 549 -46.51 14.95 2.19
C THR A 549 -46.85 14.28 0.86
N GLU A 550 -47.37 13.05 0.86
CA GLU A 550 -47.88 12.37 -0.34
C GLU A 550 -49.37 12.67 -0.63
N GLU A 551 -50.14 13.15 0.34
CA GLU A 551 -51.54 13.52 0.18
C GLU A 551 -52.37 12.40 -0.50
N ASN A 552 -52.94 12.67 -1.68
CA ASN A 552 -53.76 11.73 -2.45
C ASN A 552 -52.94 10.62 -3.16
N TYR A 553 -51.61 10.67 -3.07
CA TYR A 553 -50.71 9.63 -3.58
C TYR A 553 -50.32 8.60 -2.50
N PHE A 554 -50.60 8.88 -1.22
CA PHE A 554 -50.46 7.86 -0.18
C PHE A 554 -51.44 6.70 -0.43
N GLY A 555 -51.02 5.47 -0.16
CA GLY A 555 -51.82 4.28 -0.47
C GLY A 555 -51.59 3.69 -1.87
N ARG A 556 -50.68 4.26 -2.66
CA ARG A 556 -50.36 3.77 -4.01
C ARG A 556 -49.15 2.84 -4.00
N SER A 557 -49.25 1.73 -4.74
CA SER A 557 -48.16 0.76 -4.89
C SER A 557 -46.93 1.29 -5.64
N ASP A 558 -47.08 2.35 -6.44
CA ASP A 558 -45.98 3.04 -7.12
C ASP A 558 -45.44 4.25 -6.34
N ASN A 559 -45.78 4.37 -5.04
CA ASN A 559 -45.29 5.43 -4.18
C ASN A 559 -44.31 4.90 -3.13
N TYR A 560 -43.02 4.90 -3.47
CA TYR A 560 -41.96 4.40 -2.61
C TYR A 560 -40.63 5.05 -2.93
N GLY A 561 -39.71 5.08 -1.97
CA GLY A 561 -38.29 5.30 -2.25
C GLY A 561 -37.56 3.96 -2.34
N GLU A 562 -36.50 3.88 -3.13
CA GLU A 562 -35.71 2.65 -3.31
C GLU A 562 -34.22 2.94 -3.56
N VAL A 563 -33.35 2.17 -2.90
CA VAL A 563 -31.89 2.23 -3.06
C VAL A 563 -31.35 0.82 -3.25
N TYR A 564 -30.53 0.61 -4.28
CA TYR A 564 -29.74 -0.59 -4.50
C TYR A 564 -28.32 -0.32 -3.99
N VAL A 565 -27.83 -1.14 -3.07
CA VAL A 565 -26.45 -1.10 -2.56
C VAL A 565 -25.71 -2.32 -3.06
N TYR A 566 -24.67 -2.11 -3.87
CA TYR A 566 -23.88 -3.16 -4.52
C TYR A 566 -22.67 -3.57 -3.69
N ALA A 567 -22.09 -2.64 -2.93
CA ALA A 567 -20.98 -2.87 -2.00
C ALA A 567 -20.96 -1.71 -0.98
N PHE A 568 -20.53 -1.98 0.25
CA PHE A 568 -20.31 -0.94 1.27
C PHE A 568 -19.42 -1.49 2.39
N ASN A 569 -18.61 -0.62 2.99
CA ASN A 569 -17.80 -0.97 4.15
C ASN A 569 -17.32 0.25 4.93
N VAL A 570 -16.83 -0.01 6.14
CA VAL A 570 -16.39 1.00 7.11
C VAL A 570 -14.98 0.72 7.61
N ASN A 571 -14.21 1.79 7.84
CA ASN A 571 -12.85 1.72 8.35
C ASN A 571 -12.63 2.81 9.41
N HIS A 572 -12.03 2.48 10.55
CA HIS A 572 -11.71 3.43 11.64
C HIS A 572 -10.20 3.48 11.98
N LYS A 573 -9.35 2.95 11.07
CA LYS A 573 -7.91 2.73 11.28
C LYS A 573 -7.05 3.39 10.20
N GLY A 574 -7.65 4.16 9.29
CA GLY A 574 -6.95 4.80 8.16
C GLY A 574 -6.30 3.83 7.18
N GLN A 575 -6.87 2.63 7.01
CA GLN A 575 -6.44 1.63 6.02
C GLN A 575 -7.35 1.66 4.78
N ASP A 576 -7.16 0.71 3.86
CA ASP A 576 -7.93 0.58 2.62
C ASP A 576 -9.44 0.34 2.88
N ILE A 577 -10.29 0.68 1.90
CA ILE A 577 -11.76 0.50 1.93
C ILE A 577 -12.26 -0.26 0.71
#